data_AF-A0A838SE24-F1
#
_entry.id   AF-A0A838SE24-F1
#
_cell.length_a   1.000
_cell.length_b   1.000
_cell.length_c   1.000
_cell.angle_alpha   90.00
_cell.angle_beta   90.00
_cell.angle_gamma   90.00
#
_symmetry.space_group_name_H-M   'P 1'
#
loop_
_entity.id
_entity.type
_entity.pdbx_description
1 polymer ?
#
loop_
_entity_poly.entity_id
_entity_poly.type
_entity_poly.pdbx_seq_one_letter_code
_entity_poly.pdbx_strand_id
1 'polypeptide(L)'
;MKFWDTSALLPLCVKEPQTVKIQDLVQQDGDLVVCWGALIEGYSALARLRREQVPTSAEELQSRQMFLRLSSQWTEVRPSNLVRDQASRVLLLPVRWTVYEPMQGRVIGGSA
;
A
#
# COMPACT_ATOMS: atom_id res chain seq x y z
N MET A 1 -6.16 15.00 2.63
CA MET A 1 -6.13 13.89 3.59
C MET A 1 -6.71 12.63 2.96
N LYS A 2 -5.83 11.76 2.46
CA LYS A 2 -6.16 10.43 1.94
C LYS A 2 -5.75 9.37 2.96
N PHE A 3 -6.38 8.20 2.86
CA PHE A 3 -5.91 7.00 3.53
C PHE A 3 -4.97 6.23 2.59
N TRP A 4 -3.76 5.95 3.05
CA TRP A 4 -2.70 5.34 2.26
C TRP A 4 -2.53 3.87 2.64
N ASP A 5 -2.64 3.00 1.64
CA ASP A 5 -2.29 1.59 1.78
C ASP A 5 -0.76 1.41 1.81
N THR A 6 -0.30 0.37 2.49
CA THR A 6 1.12 0.02 2.58
C THR A 6 1.76 -0.10 1.19
N SER A 7 1.07 -0.74 0.24
CA SER A 7 1.61 -0.94 -1.11
C SER A 7 1.78 0.36 -1.89
N ALA A 8 0.99 1.40 -1.58
CA ALA A 8 1.13 2.72 -2.19
C ALA A 8 2.34 3.50 -1.66
N LEU A 9 2.87 3.14 -0.48
CA LEU A 9 4.01 3.80 0.16
C LEU A 9 5.35 3.11 -0.14
N LEU A 10 5.34 1.82 -0.45
CA LEU A 10 6.56 1.06 -0.78
C LEU A 10 7.39 1.65 -1.94
N PRO A 11 6.80 2.20 -3.03
CA PRO A 11 7.55 2.85 -4.09
C PRO A 11 8.34 4.08 -3.64
N LEU A 12 8.07 4.65 -2.45
CA LEU A 12 8.88 5.73 -1.89
C LEU A 12 10.19 5.22 -1.29
N CYS A 13 10.26 3.93 -0.97
CA CYS A 13 11.38 3.29 -0.27
C CYS A 13 12.21 2.39 -1.19
N VAL A 14 11.58 1.86 -2.25
CA VAL A 14 12.20 1.02 -3.27
C VAL A 14 12.07 1.76 -4.60
N LYS A 15 13.15 1.93 -5.36
CA LYS A 15 13.12 2.64 -6.65
C LYS A 15 12.27 1.84 -7.64
N GLU A 16 11.01 2.22 -7.79
CA GLU A 16 10.05 1.57 -8.69
C GLU A 16 9.55 2.57 -9.76
N PRO A 17 9.04 2.09 -10.91
CA PRO A 17 8.55 2.98 -11.97
C PRO A 17 7.48 3.99 -11.51
N GLN A 18 6.74 3.67 -10.45
CA GLN A 18 5.66 4.52 -9.93
C GLN A 18 6.14 5.58 -8.93
N THR A 19 7.41 5.56 -8.49
CA THR A 19 7.93 6.44 -7.42
C THR A 19 7.61 7.92 -7.66
N VAL A 20 7.81 8.45 -8.87
CA VAL A 20 7.57 9.87 -9.19
C VAL A 20 6.10 10.25 -8.97
N LYS A 21 5.19 9.43 -9.48
CA LYS A 21 3.74 9.68 -9.34
C LYS A 21 3.30 9.64 -7.88
N ILE A 22 3.83 8.71 -7.10
CA ILE A 22 3.51 8.61 -5.67
C ILE A 22 4.09 9.80 -4.90
N GLN A 23 5.32 10.24 -5.21
CA GLN A 23 5.91 11.44 -4.60
C GLN A 23 5.04 12.68 -4.82
N ASP A 24 4.57 12.90 -6.06
CA ASP A 24 3.68 14.02 -6.37
C ASP A 24 2.37 13.93 -5.59
N LEU A 25 1.78 12.73 -5.49
CA LEU A 25 0.53 12.52 -4.75
C LEU A 25 0.68 12.75 -3.24
N VAL A 26 1.82 12.37 -2.66
CA VAL A 26 2.13 12.61 -1.23
C VAL A 26 2.33 14.10 -0.98
N GLN A 27 3.08 14.78 -1.84
CA GLN A 27 3.28 16.24 -1.74
C GLN A 27 1.95 17.01 -1.83
N GLN A 28 1.04 16.57 -2.70
CA GLN A 28 -0.28 17.19 -2.86
C GLN A 28 -1.23 16.92 -1.69
N ASP A 29 -1.16 15.73 -1.07
CA ASP A 29 -2.11 15.35 -0.01
C ASP A 29 -1.75 15.97 1.35
N GLY A 30 -0.46 16.14 1.63
CA GLY A 30 0.06 16.85 2.81
C GLY A 30 -0.07 16.12 4.15
N ASP A 31 -0.79 15.01 4.23
CA ASP A 31 -0.94 14.17 5.42
C ASP A 31 -0.99 12.68 5.03
N LEU A 32 -0.16 11.86 5.66
CA LEU A 32 -0.10 10.42 5.41
C LEU A 32 -0.92 9.72 6.47
N VAL A 33 -2.19 9.43 6.22
CA VAL A 33 -3.02 8.66 7.16
C VAL A 33 -2.94 7.17 6.81
N VAL A 34 -2.52 6.31 7.75
CA VAL A 34 -2.30 4.88 7.49
C VAL A 34 -2.93 3.96 8.54
N CYS A 35 -3.11 2.68 8.20
CA CYS A 35 -3.39 1.63 9.18
C CYS A 35 -2.20 1.41 10.11
N TRP A 36 -2.44 1.13 11.40
CA TRP A 36 -1.42 0.63 12.34
C TRP A 36 -0.60 -0.55 11.80
N GLY A 37 -1.22 -1.43 11.01
CA GLY A 37 -0.56 -2.58 10.41
C GLY A 37 0.45 -2.23 9.30
N ALA A 38 0.45 -0.99 8.80
CA ALA A 38 1.22 -0.64 7.62
C ALA A 38 2.74 -0.82 7.79
N LEU A 39 3.25 -0.58 9.01
CA LEU A 39 4.67 -0.80 9.30
C LEU A 39 5.03 -2.29 9.18
N ILE A 40 4.17 -3.17 9.72
CA ILE A 40 4.36 -4.62 9.73
C ILE A 40 4.24 -5.18 8.32
N GLU A 41 3.24 -4.74 7.57
CA GLU A 41 3.04 -5.11 6.16
C GLU A 41 4.22 -4.67 5.30
N GLY A 42 4.75 -3.46 5.50
CA GLY A 42 5.89 -2.96 4.74
C GLY A 42 7.16 -3.76 5.03
N TYR A 43 7.42 -4.11 6.29
CA TYR A 43 8.52 -5.02 6.63
C TYR A 43 8.33 -6.41 6.01
N SER A 44 7.10 -6.94 6.01
CA SER A 44 6.79 -8.21 5.34
C SER A 44 7.08 -8.15 3.84
N ALA A 45 6.69 -7.05 3.17
CA ALA A 45 6.93 -6.83 1.75
C ALA A 45 8.43 -6.70 1.42
N LEU A 46 9.18 -5.91 2.19
CA LEU A 46 10.65 -5.78 2.03
C LEU A 46 11.35 -7.13 2.26
N ALA A 47 10.93 -7.90 3.27
CA ALA A 47 11.47 -9.24 3.52
C ALA A 47 11.16 -10.22 2.38
N ARG A 48 10.01 -10.06 1.69
CA ARG A 48 9.67 -10.84 0.51
C ARG A 48 10.55 -10.47 -0.68
N LEU A 49 10.74 -9.18 -0.97
CA LEU A 49 11.64 -8.71 -2.02
C LEU A 49 13.08 -9.25 -1.84
N ARG A 50 13.57 -9.28 -0.59
CA ARG A 50 14.87 -9.90 -0.27
C ARG A 50 14.94 -11.38 -0.66
N ARG A 51 13.90 -12.17 -0.40
CA ARG A 51 13.86 -13.60 -0.74
C ARG A 51 13.81 -13.83 -2.25
N GLU A 52 13.19 -12.92 -2.97
CA GLU A 52 13.14 -12.90 -4.44
C GLU A 52 14.48 -12.43 -5.06
N GLN A 53 15.50 -12.12 -4.24
CA GLN A 53 16.82 -11.60 -4.64
C GLN A 53 16.73 -10.34 -5.53
N VAL A 54 15.67 -9.56 -5.37
CA VAL A 54 15.47 -8.34 -6.14
C VAL A 54 16.43 -7.22 -5.69
N PRO A 55 16.53 -6.89 -4.38
CA PRO A 55 17.53 -5.97 -3.87
C PRO A 55 18.77 -6.69 -3.35
N THR A 56 19.93 -6.03 -3.43
CA THR A 56 21.11 -6.37 -2.63
C THR A 56 20.84 -6.15 -1.13
N SER A 57 21.63 -6.79 -0.25
CA SER A 57 21.52 -6.59 1.20
C SER A 57 21.66 -5.11 1.63
N ALA A 58 22.46 -4.33 0.89
CA ALA A 58 22.63 -2.90 1.16
C ALA A 58 21.38 -2.08 0.76
N GLU A 59 20.80 -2.36 -0.40
CA GLU A 59 19.56 -1.73 -0.85
C GLU A 59 18.37 -2.09 0.04
N GLU A 60 18.32 -3.33 0.53
CA GLU A 60 17.31 -3.75 1.49
C GLU A 60 17.40 -2.94 2.80
N LEU A 61 18.61 -2.82 3.37
CA LEU A 61 18.82 -2.04 4.58
C LEU A 61 18.43 -0.58 4.38
N GLN A 62 18.80 0.00 3.24
CA GLN A 62 18.43 1.37 2.87
C GLN A 62 16.91 1.53 2.77
N SER A 63 16.22 0.59 2.12
CA SER A 63 14.77 0.59 1.94
C SER A 63 14.05 0.53 3.30
N ARG A 64 14.51 -0.35 4.20
CA ARG A 64 13.98 -0.46 5.56
C ARG A 64 14.16 0.82 6.37
N GLN A 65 15.35 1.43 6.30
CA GLN A 65 15.62 2.70 6.99
C GLN A 65 14.77 3.84 6.43
N MET A 66 14.55 3.87 5.12
CA MET A 66 13.70 4.86 4.47
C MET A 66 12.23 4.70 4.90
N PHE A 67 11.72 3.47 4.93
CA PHE A 67 10.34 3.20 5.37
C PHE A 67 10.12 3.53 6.84
N LEU A 68 11.11 3.23 7.71
CA LEU A 68 11.06 3.63 9.11
C LEU A 68 11.05 5.16 9.27
N ARG A 69 11.85 5.89 8.48
CA ARG A 69 11.79 7.37 8.48
C ARG A 69 10.46 7.90 7.97
N LEU A 70 9.86 7.28 6.96
CA LEU A 70 8.54 7.66 6.48
C LEU A 70 7.48 7.47 7.57
N SER A 71 7.56 6.38 8.33
CA SER A 71 6.62 6.07 9.41
C SER A 71 6.64 7.06 10.58
N SER A 72 7.70 7.85 10.76
CA SER A 72 7.71 8.88 11.80
C SER A 72 6.93 10.14 11.40
N GLN A 73 6.50 10.24 10.14
CA GLN A 73 5.77 11.39 9.62
C GLN A 73 4.29 11.12 9.38
N TRP A 74 3.84 9.87 9.49
CA TRP A 74 2.45 9.52 9.22
C TRP A 74 1.53 9.66 10.44
N THR A 75 0.25 9.84 10.18
CA THR A 75 -0.82 9.78 11.17
C THR A 75 -1.36 8.36 11.20
N GLU A 76 -1.11 7.63 12.29
CA GLU A 76 -1.52 6.25 12.43
C GLU A 76 -2.96 6.12 12.96
N VAL A 77 -3.82 5.42 12.21
CA VAL A 77 -5.13 4.97 12.69
C VAL A 77 -4.92 3.77 13.60
N ARG A 78 -5.15 4.00 14.90
CA ARG A 78 -5.01 2.96 15.93
C ARG A 78 -6.05 1.85 15.78
N PRO A 79 -5.69 0.60 16.11
CA PRO A 79 -6.66 -0.47 16.16
C PRO A 79 -7.70 -0.18 17.27
N SER A 80 -8.97 -0.33 16.93
CA SER A 80 -10.07 -0.23 17.89
C SER A 80 -11.23 -1.11 17.44
N ASN A 81 -12.14 -1.44 18.36
CA ASN A 81 -13.35 -2.16 18.01
C ASN A 81 -14.19 -1.37 16.99
N LEU A 82 -14.24 -0.04 17.09
CA LEU A 82 -14.94 0.80 16.13
C LEU A 82 -14.39 0.62 14.70
N VAL A 83 -13.06 0.68 14.54
CA VAL A 83 -12.40 0.47 13.23
C VAL A 83 -12.68 -0.94 12.72
N ARG A 84 -12.57 -1.96 13.58
CA ARG A 84 -12.85 -3.36 13.22
C ARG A 84 -14.29 -3.52 12.73
N ASP A 85 -15.26 -3.06 13.50
CA ASP A 85 -16.67 -3.23 13.19
C ASP A 85 -17.06 -2.46 11.92
N GLN A 86 -16.49 -1.26 11.72
CA GLN A 86 -16.68 -0.50 10.48
C GLN A 86 -16.09 -1.23 9.27
N ALA A 87 -14.84 -1.68 9.35
CA ALA A 87 -14.20 -2.42 8.27
C ALA A 87 -14.98 -3.71 7.94
N SER A 88 -15.38 -4.48 8.95
CA SER A 88 -16.21 -5.68 8.78
C SER A 88 -17.54 -5.37 8.09
N ARG A 89 -18.21 -4.28 8.45
CA ARG A 89 -19.46 -3.87 7.77
C ARG A 89 -19.24 -3.53 6.31
N VAL A 90 -18.17 -2.80 5.97
CA VAL A 90 -17.88 -2.45 4.57
C VAL A 90 -17.64 -3.70 3.71
N LEU A 91 -16.98 -4.72 4.26
CA LEU A 91 -16.72 -5.98 3.54
C LEU A 91 -17.99 -6.80 3.24
N LEU A 92 -19.08 -6.57 3.98
CA LEU A 92 -20.37 -7.24 3.77
C LEU A 92 -21.27 -6.50 2.78
N LEU A 93 -20.89 -5.29 2.35
CA LEU A 93 -21.61 -4.58 1.30
C LEU A 93 -21.37 -5.28 -0.05
N PRO A 94 -22.36 -5.32 -0.95
CA PRO A 94 -22.17 -5.83 -2.30
C PRO A 94 -21.17 -4.93 -3.04
N VAL A 95 -19.91 -5.34 -3.05
CA VAL A 95 -18.84 -4.68 -3.79
C VAL A 95 -18.95 -5.07 -5.27
N ARG A 96 -19.21 -4.09 -6.13
CA ARG A 96 -18.97 -4.24 -7.57
C ARG A 96 -17.47 -4.18 -7.80
N TRP A 97 -16.80 -5.33 -7.76
CA TRP A 97 -15.46 -5.44 -8.31
C TRP A 97 -15.58 -5.53 -9.83
N THR A 98 -15.20 -4.46 -10.54
CA THR A 98 -14.94 -4.57 -11.97
C THR A 98 -13.56 -5.22 -12.10
N VAL A 99 -13.51 -6.48 -12.54
CA VAL A 99 -12.23 -7.10 -12.91
C VAL A 99 -11.64 -6.29 -14.05
N TYR A 100 -10.53 -5.60 -13.81
CA TYR A 100 -9.77 -4.93 -14.87
C TYR A 100 -8.90 -5.99 -15.54
N GLU A 101 -9.45 -6.59 -16.61
CA GLU A 101 -8.73 -7.56 -17.41
C GLU A 101 -7.65 -6.83 -18.24
N PRO A 102 -6.36 -7.19 -18.12
CA PRO A 102 -5.31 -6.51 -18.86
C PRO A 102 -5.43 -6.87 -20.34
N MET A 103 -6.04 -5.96 -21.12
CA MET A 103 -5.91 -5.81 -22.58
C MET A 103 -5.56 -7.10 -23.35
N GLN A 104 -6.45 -8.09 -23.32
CA GLN A 104 -6.58 -9.05 -24.41
C GLN A 104 -8.05 -9.10 -24.79
N GLY A 105 -8.36 -8.49 -25.94
CA GLY A 105 -9.72 -8.26 -26.38
C GLY A 105 -10.54 -9.54 -26.46
N ARG A 106 -11.51 -9.67 -25.55
CA ARG A 106 -12.86 -10.16 -25.83
C ARG A 106 -13.76 -9.90 -24.63
N VAL A 107 -14.74 -9.04 -24.82
CA VAL A 107 -15.90 -8.95 -23.91
C VAL A 107 -16.71 -10.23 -24.09
N ILE A 108 -16.76 -11.08 -23.07
CA ILE A 108 -17.85 -12.03 -22.90
C ILE A 108 -18.62 -11.57 -21.67
N GLY A 109 -19.72 -10.86 -21.93
CA GLY A 109 -20.68 -10.50 -20.91
C GLY A 109 -21.32 -11.76 -20.31
N GLY A 110 -21.40 -11.78 -18.98
CA GLY A 110 -22.15 -12.78 -18.24
C GLY A 110 -22.70 -12.13 -16.98
N SER A 111 -23.96 -11.73 -17.03
CA SER A 111 -24.75 -11.42 -15.83
C SER A 111 -25.26 -12.74 -15.26
N ALA A 112 -24.91 -13.03 -14.00
CA ALA A 112 -25.76 -13.71 -13.02
C ALA A 112 -25.22 -13.39 -11.62
#